data_AF-A0A382E2C9-F1
#
_entry.id   AF-A0A382E2C9-F1
#
_cell.length_a   1.000
_cell.length_b   1.000
_cell.length_c   1.000
_cell.angle_alpha   90.00
_cell.angle_beta   90.00
_cell.angle_gamma   90.00
#
_symmetry.space_group_name_H-M   'P 1'
#
loop_
_entity.id
_entity.type
_entity.pdbx_description
1 polymer ?
#
loop_
_entity_poly.entity_id
_entity_poly.type
_entity_poly.pdbx_seq_one_letter_code
_entity_poly.pdbx_strand_id
1 'polypeptide(L)'
;VGEIIKLIKKIPKAELHLHIEGSLEPKLMFELAKRNKINIPFKNIDEIKNAYNFHNLQSFLDIYYQGSKVLISEQDFFDLTWAYLLKSKEDNIVHTEIFFDPQTHTDRGIKFDLVINGIHRAILNAEKELRISSKIIMCFLRHLDERSAFKTLDQALAHKDKIIGVGLDSSEIDNPPSKFKRVFN
;
A
#
# COMPACT_ATOMS: atom_id res chain seq x y z
N VAL A 1 24.68 6.23 21.85
CA VAL A 1 24.00 5.72 20.62
C VAL A 1 23.31 4.38 20.86
N GLY A 2 23.95 3.38 21.49
CA GLY A 2 23.35 2.05 21.70
C GLY A 2 22.08 1.99 22.57
N GLU A 3 21.98 2.80 23.62
CA GLU A 3 20.80 2.80 24.51
C GLU A 3 19.57 3.44 23.87
N ILE A 4 19.76 4.56 23.15
CA ILE A 4 18.68 5.24 22.42
C ILE A 4 18.11 4.32 21.35
N ILE A 5 18.95 3.61 20.58
CA ILE A 5 18.47 2.66 19.55
C ILE A 5 17.67 1.53 20.21
N LYS A 6 18.14 0.98 21.34
CA LYS A 6 17.41 -0.07 22.09
C LYS A 6 16.06 0.44 22.60
N LEU A 7 16.01 1.68 23.09
CA LEU A 7 14.78 2.31 23.53
C LEU A 7 13.82 2.49 22.35
N ILE A 8 14.29 3.06 21.24
CA ILE A 8 13.49 3.23 20.01
C ILE A 8 12.91 1.90 19.57
N LYS A 9 13.67 0.80 19.54
CA LYS A 9 13.14 -0.51 19.14
C LYS A 9 12.09 -1.10 20.10
N LYS A 10 12.10 -0.72 21.39
CA LYS A 10 11.21 -1.29 22.42
C LYS A 10 9.95 -0.47 22.70
N ILE A 11 9.90 0.80 22.30
CA ILE A 11 8.72 1.64 22.51
C ILE A 11 7.57 1.14 21.63
N PRO A 12 6.35 0.93 22.15
CA PRO A 12 5.18 0.63 21.33
C PRO A 12 4.84 1.80 20.40
N LYS A 13 4.51 1.53 19.13
CA LYS A 13 4.22 2.56 18.12
C LYS A 13 2.91 2.32 17.42
N ALA A 14 2.28 3.41 16.99
CA ALA A 14 1.25 3.37 15.96
C ALA A 14 1.84 3.97 14.67
N GLU A 15 1.57 3.32 13.54
CA GLU A 15 1.92 3.85 12.22
C GLU A 15 0.64 4.22 11.49
N LEU A 16 0.44 5.53 11.28
CA LEU A 16 -0.82 6.10 10.82
C LEU A 16 -0.74 6.68 9.40
N HIS A 17 0.40 6.47 8.75
CA HIS A 17 0.66 6.97 7.40
C HIS A 17 1.62 6.00 6.71
N LEU A 18 1.05 5.02 6.01
CA LEU A 18 1.82 4.06 5.22
C LEU A 18 1.00 3.58 4.03
N HIS A 19 1.52 3.74 2.82
CA HIS A 19 0.97 3.16 1.60
C HIS A 19 1.44 1.72 1.48
N ILE A 20 0.51 0.77 1.38
CA ILE A 20 0.87 -0.65 1.39
C ILE A 20 1.70 -1.05 0.18
N GLU A 21 1.43 -0.46 -0.98
CA GLU A 21 2.19 -0.63 -2.20
C GLU A 21 3.64 -0.12 -2.04
N GLY A 22 3.85 0.86 -1.17
CA GLY A 22 5.15 1.41 -0.82
C GLY A 22 5.98 0.49 0.10
N SER A 23 5.34 -0.53 0.69
CA SER A 23 6.01 -1.56 1.49
C SER A 23 6.55 -2.73 0.65
N LEU A 24 6.39 -2.68 -0.67
CA LEU A 24 6.83 -3.74 -1.58
C LEU A 24 8.36 -3.82 -1.64
N GLU A 25 8.92 -4.72 -0.85
CA GLU A 25 10.34 -5.00 -0.83
C GLU A 25 10.85 -5.66 -2.13
N PRO A 26 12.09 -5.36 -2.58
CA PRO A 26 12.67 -5.92 -3.80
C PRO A 26 12.58 -7.44 -3.92
N LYS A 27 12.77 -8.16 -2.81
CA LYS A 27 12.69 -9.62 -2.77
C LYS A 27 11.28 -10.10 -3.11
N LEU A 28 10.26 -9.52 -2.47
CA LEU A 28 8.86 -9.87 -2.73
C LEU A 28 8.45 -9.47 -4.15
N MET A 29 8.87 -8.30 -4.63
CA MET A 29 8.63 -7.88 -6.02
C MET A 29 9.11 -8.93 -7.03
N PHE A 30 10.31 -9.47 -6.82
CA PHE A 30 10.88 -10.51 -7.70
C PHE A 30 10.12 -11.85 -7.61
N GLU A 31 9.73 -12.25 -6.40
CA GLU A 31 8.92 -13.47 -6.17
C GLU A 31 7.55 -13.38 -6.85
N LEU A 32 6.87 -12.24 -6.70
CA LEU A 32 5.57 -11.97 -7.33
C LEU A 32 5.68 -11.87 -8.85
N ALA A 33 6.72 -11.20 -9.38
CA ALA A 33 6.98 -11.13 -10.81
C ALA A 33 7.11 -12.54 -11.42
N LYS A 34 7.88 -13.42 -10.77
CA LYS A 34 8.04 -14.81 -11.19
C LYS A 34 6.73 -15.59 -11.09
N ARG A 35 5.99 -15.45 -9.99
CA ARG A 35 4.69 -16.11 -9.77
C ARG A 35 3.68 -15.75 -10.87
N ASN A 36 3.61 -14.47 -11.21
CA ASN A 36 2.63 -13.92 -12.13
C ASN A 36 3.12 -13.85 -13.59
N LYS A 37 4.34 -14.33 -13.88
CA LYS A 37 4.97 -14.29 -15.21
C LYS A 37 5.01 -12.86 -15.79
N ILE A 38 5.27 -11.87 -14.94
CA ILE A 38 5.43 -10.47 -15.31
C ILE A 38 6.92 -10.17 -15.51
N ASN A 39 7.27 -9.65 -16.69
CA ASN A 39 8.62 -9.15 -16.92
C ASN A 39 8.78 -7.79 -16.23
N ILE A 40 9.74 -7.72 -15.31
CA ILE A 40 10.19 -6.48 -14.67
C ILE A 40 11.53 -6.03 -15.28
N PRO A 41 11.84 -4.73 -15.35
CA PRO A 41 13.06 -4.22 -15.99
C PRO A 41 14.31 -4.41 -15.12
N PHE A 42 14.37 -5.47 -14.31
CA PHE A 42 15.43 -5.77 -13.37
C PHE A 42 15.82 -7.24 -13.48
N LYS A 43 17.12 -7.52 -13.58
CA LYS A 43 17.66 -8.89 -13.74
C LYS A 43 17.76 -9.62 -12.41
N ASN A 44 17.91 -8.90 -11.30
CA ASN A 44 18.11 -9.45 -9.97
C ASN A 44 17.69 -8.43 -8.89
N ILE A 45 17.70 -8.88 -7.63
CA ILE A 45 17.32 -8.08 -6.46
C ILE A 45 18.23 -6.86 -6.27
N ASP A 46 19.52 -6.96 -6.59
CA ASP A 46 20.47 -5.87 -6.41
C ASP A 46 20.22 -4.71 -7.40
N GLU A 47 19.80 -5.02 -8.62
CA GLU A 47 19.35 -3.99 -9.58
C GLU A 47 18.12 -3.24 -9.07
N ILE A 48 17.14 -3.92 -8.45
CA ILE A 48 15.97 -3.27 -7.86
C ILE A 48 16.40 -2.35 -6.68
N LYS A 49 17.27 -2.84 -5.80
CA LYS A 49 17.79 -2.05 -4.67
C LYS A 49 18.53 -0.79 -5.15
N ASN A 50 19.34 -0.92 -6.20
CA ASN A 50 20.04 0.23 -6.78
C ASN A 50 19.09 1.23 -7.44
N ALA A 51 17.94 0.76 -7.93
CA ALA A 51 16.91 1.62 -8.47
C ALA A 51 16.19 2.42 -7.37
N TYR A 52 16.20 1.98 -6.11
CA TYR A 52 15.63 2.70 -4.95
C TYR A 52 16.53 3.89 -4.53
N ASN A 53 17.01 4.67 -5.50
CA ASN A 53 17.78 5.89 -5.33
C ASN A 53 17.00 7.05 -5.97
N PHE A 54 16.21 7.74 -5.16
CA PHE A 54 15.24 8.73 -5.61
C PHE A 54 15.77 10.15 -5.47
N HIS A 55 15.42 11.02 -6.42
CA HIS A 55 15.83 12.43 -6.42
C HIS A 55 14.65 13.40 -6.28
N ASN A 56 13.42 12.90 -6.43
CA ASN A 56 12.16 13.61 -6.20
C ASN A 56 10.99 12.62 -6.11
N LEU A 57 9.79 13.12 -5.79
CA LEU A 57 8.57 12.31 -5.68
C LEU A 57 8.26 11.53 -6.98
N GLN A 58 8.46 12.13 -8.15
CA GLN A 58 8.17 11.47 -9.42
C GLN A 58 9.07 10.25 -9.65
N SER A 59 10.37 10.37 -9.38
CA SER A 59 11.32 9.25 -9.50
C SER A 59 10.97 8.08 -8.57
N PHE A 60 10.35 8.36 -7.43
CA PHE A 60 9.81 7.33 -6.53
C PHE A 60 8.54 6.69 -7.12
N LEU A 61 7.59 7.51 -7.57
CA LEU A 61 6.31 7.04 -8.13
C LEU A 61 6.50 6.14 -9.35
N ASP A 62 7.50 6.41 -10.20
CA ASP A 62 7.78 5.59 -11.38
C ASP A 62 8.14 4.14 -11.01
N ILE A 63 8.95 3.94 -9.96
CA ILE A 63 9.30 2.60 -9.45
C ILE A 63 8.14 1.98 -8.68
N TYR A 64 7.43 2.78 -7.89
CA TYR A 64 6.23 2.37 -7.16
C TYR A 64 5.17 1.78 -8.10
N TYR A 65 4.85 2.48 -9.20
CA TYR A 65 3.87 1.99 -10.17
C TYR A 65 4.39 0.79 -10.97
N GLN A 66 5.70 0.70 -11.22
CA GLN A 66 6.29 -0.52 -11.78
C GLN A 66 6.17 -1.71 -10.83
N GLY A 67 6.45 -1.51 -9.53
CA GLY A 67 6.26 -2.51 -8.49
C GLY A 67 4.81 -2.96 -8.39
N SER A 68 3.87 -2.02 -8.48
CA SER A 68 2.44 -2.34 -8.48
C SER A 68 2.01 -3.29 -9.60
N LYS A 69 2.76 -3.37 -10.73
CA LYS A 69 2.45 -4.28 -11.83
C LYS A 69 2.53 -5.75 -11.45
N VAL A 70 3.32 -6.11 -10.44
CA VAL A 70 3.46 -7.51 -10.00
C VAL A 70 2.31 -7.97 -9.10
N LEU A 71 1.46 -7.04 -8.63
CA LEU A 71 0.28 -7.32 -7.80
C LEU A 71 -0.93 -7.59 -8.70
N ILE A 72 -1.41 -8.84 -8.75
CA ILE A 72 -2.43 -9.31 -9.70
C ILE A 72 -3.58 -10.05 -9.00
N SER A 73 -3.25 -11.00 -8.12
CA SER A 73 -4.17 -11.88 -7.43
C SER A 73 -4.38 -11.46 -5.98
N GLU A 74 -5.47 -11.92 -5.36
CA GLU A 74 -5.71 -11.71 -3.92
C GLU A 74 -4.53 -12.16 -3.05
N GLN A 75 -3.84 -13.24 -3.43
CA GLN A 75 -2.68 -13.73 -2.69
C GLN A 75 -1.49 -12.77 -2.78
N ASP A 76 -1.34 -12.01 -3.85
CA ASP A 76 -0.26 -11.01 -3.96
C ASP A 76 -0.48 -9.87 -2.95
N PHE A 77 -1.72 -9.39 -2.82
CA PHE A 77 -2.09 -8.37 -1.84
C PHE A 77 -2.00 -8.88 -0.40
N PHE A 78 -2.35 -10.15 -0.17
CA PHE A 78 -2.11 -10.80 1.12
C PHE A 78 -0.61 -10.84 1.45
N ASP A 79 0.22 -11.34 0.53
CA ASP A 79 1.66 -11.51 0.79
C ASP A 79 2.36 -10.16 1.02
N LEU A 80 1.98 -9.12 0.27
CA LEU A 80 2.43 -7.75 0.48
C LEU A 80 2.11 -7.25 1.88
N THR A 81 0.83 -7.33 2.26
CA THR A 81 0.35 -6.84 3.56
C THR A 81 0.94 -7.65 4.71
N TRP A 82 1.09 -8.97 4.53
CA TRP A 82 1.68 -9.85 5.53
C TRP A 82 3.17 -9.56 5.74
N ALA A 83 3.93 -9.36 4.66
CA ALA A 83 5.34 -8.98 4.75
C ALA A 83 5.53 -7.66 5.51
N TYR A 84 4.69 -6.67 5.24
CA TYR A 84 4.67 -5.42 6.01
C TYR A 84 4.38 -5.66 7.50
N LEU A 85 3.33 -6.41 7.84
CA LEU A 85 2.94 -6.63 9.24
C LEU A 85 3.97 -7.46 10.02
N LEU A 86 4.68 -8.37 9.37
CA LEU A 86 5.86 -9.03 9.95
C LEU A 86 6.95 -8.02 10.29
N LYS A 87 7.20 -7.04 9.41
CA LYS A 87 8.16 -5.96 9.67
C LYS A 87 7.70 -5.05 10.80
N SER A 88 6.43 -4.66 10.80
CA SER A 88 5.81 -3.89 11.89
C SER A 88 6.01 -4.57 13.25
N LYS A 89 5.93 -5.90 13.30
CA LYS A 89 6.19 -6.67 14.52
C LYS A 89 7.63 -6.53 15.01
N GLU A 90 8.60 -6.56 14.11
CA GLU A 90 10.03 -6.39 14.45
C GLU A 90 10.33 -5.01 15.03
N ASP A 91 9.63 -3.98 14.55
CA ASP A 91 9.81 -2.59 14.98
C ASP A 91 8.86 -2.16 16.12
N ASN A 92 8.17 -3.13 16.73
CA ASN A 92 7.26 -2.96 17.85
C ASN A 92 6.11 -1.97 17.58
N ILE A 93 5.63 -1.98 16.34
CA ILE A 93 4.38 -1.34 15.95
C ILE A 93 3.23 -2.23 16.44
N VAL A 94 2.31 -1.64 17.20
CA VAL A 94 1.15 -2.32 17.82
C VAL A 94 -0.17 -1.95 17.16
N HIS A 95 -0.17 -0.87 16.37
CA HIS A 95 -1.32 -0.40 15.61
C HIS A 95 -0.91 0.15 14.25
N THR A 96 -1.68 -0.15 13.20
CA THR A 96 -1.46 0.42 11.86
C THR A 96 -2.77 0.93 11.24
N GLU A 97 -2.71 2.08 10.57
CA GLU A 97 -3.76 2.57 9.67
C GLU A 97 -3.15 2.68 8.27
N ILE A 98 -3.46 1.69 7.42
CA ILE A 98 -2.78 1.45 6.16
C ILE A 98 -3.55 2.10 5.02
N PHE A 99 -2.85 2.88 4.19
CA PHE A 99 -3.33 3.39 2.92
C PHE A 99 -3.19 2.34 1.82
N PHE A 100 -4.17 2.29 0.92
CA PHE A 100 -4.06 1.60 -0.36
C PHE A 100 -4.75 2.43 -1.44
N ASP A 101 -4.30 2.26 -2.68
CA ASP A 101 -4.69 3.07 -3.82
C ASP A 101 -5.47 2.20 -4.83
N PRO A 102 -6.80 2.01 -4.69
CA PRO A 102 -7.54 1.08 -5.55
C PRO A 102 -7.35 1.35 -7.03
N GLN A 103 -7.31 2.64 -7.41
CA GLN A 103 -7.17 3.09 -8.80
C GLN A 103 -5.87 2.62 -9.44
N THR A 104 -4.77 2.49 -8.68
CA THR A 104 -3.49 1.91 -9.12
C THR A 104 -3.63 0.47 -9.62
N HIS A 105 -4.67 -0.24 -9.18
CA HIS A 105 -4.92 -1.63 -9.54
C HIS A 105 -6.13 -1.80 -10.46
N THR A 106 -7.23 -1.08 -10.20
CA THR A 106 -8.45 -1.19 -11.00
C THR A 106 -8.25 -0.69 -12.43
N ASP A 107 -7.41 0.33 -12.64
CA ASP A 107 -7.09 0.81 -13.99
C ASP A 107 -6.27 -0.22 -14.79
N ARG A 108 -5.66 -1.20 -14.12
CA ARG A 108 -4.98 -2.36 -14.74
C ARG A 108 -5.90 -3.57 -14.92
N GLY A 109 -7.20 -3.43 -14.65
CA GLY A 109 -8.19 -4.51 -14.75
C GLY A 109 -8.22 -5.45 -13.54
N ILE A 110 -7.52 -5.14 -12.44
CA ILE A 110 -7.60 -5.92 -11.20
C ILE A 110 -8.90 -5.54 -10.49
N LYS A 111 -9.70 -6.55 -10.10
CA LYS A 111 -10.96 -6.31 -9.40
C LYS A 111 -10.70 -5.72 -8.01
N PHE A 112 -11.47 -4.71 -7.63
CA PHE A 112 -11.42 -4.09 -6.30
C PHE A 112 -11.45 -5.14 -5.18
N ASP A 113 -12.36 -6.13 -5.29
CA ASP A 113 -12.52 -7.22 -4.33
C ASP A 113 -11.22 -8.00 -4.08
N LEU A 114 -10.42 -8.25 -5.11
CA LEU A 114 -9.16 -9.00 -4.96
C LEU A 114 -8.15 -8.21 -4.13
N VAL A 115 -8.09 -6.89 -4.33
CA VAL A 115 -7.21 -5.99 -3.61
C VAL A 115 -7.60 -5.97 -2.13
N ILE A 116 -8.82 -5.53 -1.85
CA ILE A 116 -9.27 -5.28 -0.47
C ILE A 116 -9.37 -6.59 0.34
N ASN A 117 -9.77 -7.70 -0.27
CA ASN A 117 -9.87 -8.98 0.44
C ASN A 117 -8.49 -9.55 0.78
N GLY A 118 -7.48 -9.37 -0.08
CA GLY A 118 -6.11 -9.78 0.21
C GLY A 118 -5.52 -9.01 1.39
N ILE A 119 -5.67 -7.68 1.39
CA ILE A 119 -5.24 -6.81 2.49
C ILE A 119 -5.97 -7.19 3.79
N HIS A 120 -7.30 -7.25 3.75
CA HIS A 120 -8.12 -7.52 4.92
C HIS A 120 -7.82 -8.91 5.52
N ARG A 121 -7.61 -9.94 4.69
CA ARG A 121 -7.24 -11.28 5.14
C ARG A 121 -5.90 -11.29 5.90
N ALA A 122 -4.91 -10.54 5.42
CA ALA A 122 -3.63 -10.41 6.12
C ALA A 122 -3.77 -9.69 7.48
N ILE A 123 -4.58 -8.62 7.53
CA ILE A 123 -4.89 -7.90 8.78
C ILE A 123 -5.53 -8.81 9.82
N LEU A 124 -6.56 -9.58 9.44
CA LEU A 124 -7.23 -10.52 10.36
C LEU A 124 -6.28 -11.59 10.89
N ASN A 125 -5.33 -12.04 10.08
CA ASN A 125 -4.30 -12.99 10.51
C ASN A 125 -3.31 -12.33 11.47
N ALA A 126 -2.86 -11.11 11.17
CA ALA A 126 -1.90 -10.39 12.01
C ALA A 126 -2.47 -10.03 13.39
N GLU A 127 -3.77 -9.74 13.49
CA GLU A 127 -4.42 -9.53 14.78
C GLU A 127 -4.33 -10.79 15.66
N LYS A 128 -4.57 -11.97 15.07
CA LYS A 128 -4.52 -13.25 15.78
C LYS A 128 -3.09 -13.70 16.11
N GLU A 129 -2.19 -13.60 15.14
CA GLU A 129 -0.85 -14.19 15.22
C GLU A 129 0.21 -13.23 15.76
N LEU A 130 0.13 -11.95 15.37
CA LEU A 130 1.13 -10.92 15.70
C LEU A 130 0.65 -9.99 16.83
N ARG A 131 -0.65 -10.00 17.14
CA ARG A 131 -1.32 -9.07 18.08
C ARG A 131 -1.13 -7.61 17.66
N ILE A 132 -1.15 -7.35 16.35
CA ILE A 132 -1.13 -6.01 15.77
C ILE A 132 -2.56 -5.69 15.36
N SER A 133 -3.07 -4.57 15.84
CA SER A 133 -4.36 -4.07 15.36
C SER A 133 -4.14 -3.26 14.08
N SER A 134 -4.97 -3.46 13.06
CA SER A 134 -4.79 -2.76 11.79
C SER A 134 -6.13 -2.32 11.21
N LYS A 135 -6.14 -1.16 10.55
CA LYS A 135 -7.28 -0.59 9.84
C LYS A 135 -6.87 -0.17 8.43
N ILE A 136 -7.85 -0.08 7.53
CA ILE A 136 -7.64 0.27 6.12
C ILE A 136 -8.25 1.64 5.85
N ILE A 137 -7.47 2.52 5.23
CA ILE A 137 -7.91 3.80 4.69
C ILE A 137 -7.74 3.73 3.17
N MET A 138 -8.80 4.04 2.44
CA MET A 138 -8.81 3.98 0.97
C MET A 138 -8.41 5.35 0.39
N CYS A 139 -7.35 5.42 -0.40
CA CYS A 139 -6.90 6.68 -0.99
C CYS A 139 -7.41 6.87 -2.42
N PHE A 140 -7.82 8.10 -2.73
CA PHE A 140 -8.06 8.53 -4.11
C PHE A 140 -6.79 9.12 -4.71
N LEU A 141 -6.49 8.79 -5.97
CA LEU A 141 -5.34 9.33 -6.69
C LEU A 141 -5.64 10.74 -7.20
N ARG A 142 -5.03 11.77 -6.59
CA ARG A 142 -5.43 13.18 -6.82
C ARG A 142 -5.10 13.72 -8.22
N HIS A 143 -4.16 13.09 -8.92
CA HIS A 143 -3.84 13.46 -10.31
C HIS A 143 -4.95 13.06 -11.30
N LEU A 144 -5.79 12.08 -10.95
CA LEU A 144 -6.97 11.71 -11.73
C LEU A 144 -8.13 12.68 -11.49
N ASP A 145 -9.19 12.58 -12.27
CA ASP A 145 -10.38 13.43 -12.11
C ASP A 145 -11.29 12.95 -10.96
N GLU A 146 -12.08 13.86 -10.39
CA GLU A 146 -12.98 13.55 -9.25
C GLU A 146 -14.05 12.49 -9.61
N ARG A 147 -14.47 12.38 -10.87
CA ARG A 147 -15.44 11.36 -11.28
C ARG A 147 -14.83 9.96 -11.18
N SER A 148 -13.53 9.83 -11.40
CA SER A 148 -12.82 8.57 -11.17
C SER A 148 -12.82 8.19 -9.68
N ALA A 149 -12.68 9.16 -8.77
CA ALA A 149 -12.82 8.92 -7.33
C ALA A 149 -14.24 8.45 -6.94
N PHE A 150 -15.30 9.02 -7.53
CA PHE A 150 -16.67 8.55 -7.30
C PHE A 150 -16.87 7.09 -7.76
N LYS A 151 -16.34 6.70 -8.92
CA LYS A 151 -16.40 5.30 -9.38
C LYS A 151 -15.72 4.35 -8.39
N THR A 152 -14.58 4.77 -7.84
CA THR A 152 -13.87 3.99 -6.81
C THR A 152 -14.67 3.92 -5.51
N LEU A 153 -15.30 5.03 -5.10
CA LEU A 153 -16.19 5.07 -3.93
C LEU A 153 -17.37 4.10 -4.10
N ASP A 154 -18.00 4.06 -5.29
CA ASP A 154 -19.10 3.14 -5.59
C ASP A 154 -18.66 1.66 -5.44
N GLN A 155 -17.46 1.31 -5.91
CA GLN A 155 -16.89 -0.03 -5.72
C GLN A 155 -16.65 -0.35 -4.24
N ALA A 156 -16.22 0.65 -3.46
CA ALA A 156 -15.92 0.49 -2.04
C ALA A 156 -17.16 0.28 -1.17
N LEU A 157 -18.36 0.66 -1.63
CA LEU A 157 -19.60 0.53 -0.84
C LEU A 157 -19.88 -0.91 -0.40
N ALA A 158 -19.52 -1.90 -1.23
CA ALA A 158 -19.66 -3.32 -0.91
C ALA A 158 -18.66 -3.83 0.15
N HIS A 159 -17.67 -3.00 0.51
CA HIS A 159 -16.58 -3.31 1.44
C HIS A 159 -16.41 -2.26 2.54
N LYS A 160 -17.42 -1.42 2.76
CA LYS A 160 -17.41 -0.33 3.76
C LYS A 160 -17.15 -0.82 5.19
N ASP A 161 -17.39 -2.10 5.47
CA ASP A 161 -17.11 -2.74 6.75
C ASP A 161 -15.59 -2.90 7.02
N LYS A 162 -14.76 -2.85 5.96
CA LYS A 162 -13.30 -3.04 6.02
C LYS A 162 -12.53 -1.72 6.02
N ILE A 163 -13.16 -0.63 5.58
CA ILE A 163 -12.54 0.67 5.34
C ILE A 163 -13.01 1.65 6.42
N ILE A 164 -12.08 2.24 7.19
CA ILE A 164 -12.43 3.17 8.27
C ILE A 164 -12.49 4.63 7.83
N GLY A 165 -11.92 4.95 6.67
CA GLY A 165 -11.83 6.31 6.18
C GLY A 165 -11.30 6.36 4.76
N VAL A 166 -11.32 7.56 4.19
CA VAL A 166 -10.77 7.84 2.87
C VAL A 166 -9.63 8.86 2.95
N GLY A 167 -8.64 8.69 2.08
CA GLY A 167 -7.46 9.55 1.94
C GLY A 167 -7.34 10.14 0.53
N LEU A 168 -6.35 11.01 0.35
CA LEU A 168 -6.06 11.65 -0.93
C LEU A 168 -4.53 11.80 -1.06
N ASP A 169 -3.97 11.25 -2.14
CA ASP A 169 -2.52 11.20 -2.35
C ASP A 169 -2.15 11.35 -3.83
N SER A 170 -0.94 10.96 -4.21
CA SER A 170 -0.36 11.15 -5.55
C SER A 170 0.05 12.61 -5.84
N SER A 171 0.33 12.94 -7.10
CA SER A 171 0.94 14.23 -7.50
C SER A 171 0.15 15.45 -7.01
N GLU A 172 0.76 16.24 -6.12
CA GLU A 172 0.09 17.33 -5.41
C GLU A 172 -0.02 18.64 -6.20
N ILE A 173 1.07 19.02 -6.89
CA ILE A 173 1.11 20.25 -7.70
C ILE A 173 -0.02 20.18 -8.75
N ASP A 174 -0.75 21.28 -8.91
CA ASP A 174 -1.93 21.43 -9.78
C ASP A 174 -3.16 20.57 -9.45
N ASN A 175 -3.15 19.83 -8.34
CA ASN A 175 -4.25 18.96 -7.92
C ASN A 175 -4.74 19.30 -6.50
N PRO A 176 -5.33 20.49 -6.26
CA PRO A 176 -5.67 20.95 -4.90
C PRO A 176 -6.77 20.09 -4.25
N PRO A 177 -6.85 20.03 -2.90
CA PRO A 177 -7.89 19.27 -2.19
C PRO A 177 -9.32 19.67 -2.60
N SER A 178 -9.55 20.93 -2.97
CA SER A 178 -10.86 21.43 -3.43
C SER A 178 -11.39 20.72 -4.67
N LYS A 179 -10.51 20.09 -5.48
CA LYS A 179 -10.88 19.27 -6.64
C LYS A 179 -11.72 18.05 -6.26
N PHE A 180 -11.57 17.55 -5.03
CA PHE A 180 -12.24 16.33 -4.52
C PHE A 180 -13.28 16.63 -3.44
N LYS A 181 -13.70 17.90 -3.31
CA LYS A 181 -14.61 18.32 -2.23
C LYS A 181 -15.90 17.50 -2.21
N ARG A 182 -16.46 17.08 -3.35
CA ARG A 182 -17.77 16.41 -3.38
C ARG A 182 -17.66 14.94 -2.99
N VAL A 183 -16.57 14.26 -3.32
CA VAL A 183 -16.40 12.85 -2.95
C VAL A 183 -16.07 12.66 -1.46
N PHE A 184 -15.62 13.73 -0.79
CA PHE A 184 -15.35 13.76 0.65
C PHE A 184 -16.53 14.24 1.52
N ASN A 185 -17.61 14.75 0.93
CA ASN A 185 -18.81 15.22 1.65
C ASN A 185 -19.93 14.19 1.59
#